data_AF-J5PNB3-F1
#
_entry.id   AF-J5PNB3-F1
#
_cell.length_a   1.000
_cell.length_b   1.000
_cell.length_c   1.000
_cell.angle_alpha   90.00
_cell.angle_beta   90.00
_cell.angle_gamma   90.00
#
_symmetry.space_group_name_H-M   'P 1'
#
loop_
_entity.id
_entity.type
_entity.pdbx_description
1 polymer ?
#
loop_
_entity_poly.entity_id
_entity_poly.type
_entity_poly.pdbx_seq_one_letter_code
_entity_poly.pdbx_strand_id
1 'polypeptide(L)'
;MREFYGDDIKHISVNPQEYSPFVSSKALRTATIARLYGGTDNDTPSARYFSYDLGERSVGLLRTEDGFSIENEPWRELFPGRKRITSIVDLRVTHPLVENAGDILLEHQLQLDGEQPLIMSRPASPEMGARLEQMGFVDVGQNRWVLDPTQHPDKWTKNSKGGWQRAGKPWSYLSKTVDYLSDDEAGVEGHSSEASVETDSSDDDPSWYFEHLNLNRE
;
A
#
# COMPACT_ATOMS: atom_id res chain seq x y z
N MET A 1 -5.96 -8.25 10.40
CA MET A 1 -4.55 -8.36 10.87
C MET A 1 -4.18 -9.73 11.41
N ARG A 2 -4.88 -10.30 12.42
CA ARG A 2 -4.54 -11.64 12.95
C ARG A 2 -4.64 -12.78 11.91
N GLU A 3 -5.60 -12.72 11.00
CA GLU A 3 -5.74 -13.73 9.93
C GLU A 3 -4.68 -13.60 8.83
N PHE A 4 -4.18 -12.37 8.58
CA PHE A 4 -3.10 -12.11 7.64
C PHE A 4 -1.72 -12.52 8.20
N TYR A 5 -1.52 -12.34 9.51
CA TYR A 5 -0.34 -12.82 10.22
C TYR A 5 -0.48 -14.32 10.54
N GLY A 6 -0.36 -15.13 9.49
CA GLY A 6 -0.38 -16.59 9.58
C GLY A 6 0.90 -17.19 10.16
N ASP A 7 0.88 -18.51 10.34
CA ASP A 7 2.03 -19.28 10.81
C ASP A 7 3.24 -19.18 9.86
N ASP A 8 3.01 -18.89 8.58
CA ASP A 8 4.05 -18.69 7.56
C ASP A 8 4.88 -17.42 7.81
N ILE A 9 4.26 -16.25 7.95
CA ILE A 9 4.97 -14.99 8.25
C ILE A 9 5.71 -15.13 9.58
N LYS A 10 5.07 -15.75 10.57
CA LYS A 10 5.69 -16.04 11.87
C LYS A 10 6.92 -16.94 11.71
N HIS A 11 6.82 -18.03 10.95
CA HIS A 11 7.94 -18.95 10.70
C HIS A 11 9.12 -18.25 10.04
N ILE A 12 8.87 -17.47 8.97
CA ILE A 12 9.91 -16.71 8.27
C ILE A 12 10.59 -15.72 9.24
N SER A 13 9.80 -15.02 10.05
CA SER A 13 10.32 -14.00 10.97
C SER A 13 11.24 -14.56 12.06
N VAL A 14 11.02 -15.80 12.51
CA VAL A 14 11.81 -16.43 13.59
C VAL A 14 12.93 -17.34 13.07
N ASN A 15 12.92 -17.67 11.77
CA ASN A 15 13.96 -18.47 11.11
C ASN A 15 14.65 -17.68 9.97
N PRO A 16 15.23 -16.48 10.24
CA PRO A 16 15.76 -15.60 9.20
C PRO A 16 16.95 -16.19 8.41
N GLN A 17 17.57 -17.26 8.90
CA GLN A 17 18.68 -17.97 8.25
C GLN A 17 18.22 -18.88 7.10
N GLU A 18 16.93 -19.23 7.04
CA GLU A 18 16.34 -20.05 5.99
C GLU A 18 15.98 -19.23 4.73
N TYR A 19 16.03 -17.89 4.82
CA TYR A 19 15.54 -16.98 3.80
C TYR A 19 16.58 -15.90 3.48
N SER A 20 16.40 -15.21 2.35
CA SER A 20 17.25 -14.08 2.00
C SER A 20 17.09 -12.94 3.04
N PRO A 21 18.13 -12.09 3.23
CA PRO A 21 18.03 -10.95 4.11
C PRO A 21 16.82 -10.05 3.81
N PHE A 22 16.47 -9.93 2.52
CA PHE A 22 15.31 -9.19 2.05
C PHE A 22 13.99 -9.77 2.59
N VAL A 23 13.75 -11.07 2.35
CA VAL A 23 12.52 -11.76 2.79
C VAL A 23 12.42 -11.79 4.32
N SER A 24 13.53 -12.09 5.00
CA SER A 24 13.61 -12.13 6.46
C SER A 24 13.30 -10.77 7.09
N SER A 25 13.86 -9.69 6.55
CA SER A 25 13.61 -8.33 7.03
C SER A 25 12.15 -7.92 6.82
N LYS A 26 11.59 -8.21 5.65
CA LYS A 26 10.17 -7.98 5.34
C LYS A 26 9.24 -8.75 6.28
N ALA A 27 9.56 -10.02 6.58
CA ALA A 27 8.80 -10.83 7.53
C ALA A 27 8.84 -10.27 8.95
N LEU A 28 10.02 -9.84 9.42
CA LEU A 28 10.17 -9.22 10.73
C LEU A 28 9.35 -7.93 10.85
N ARG A 29 9.38 -7.07 9.82
CA ARG A 29 8.56 -5.85 9.77
C ARG A 29 7.07 -6.17 9.78
N THR A 30 6.63 -7.07 8.91
CA THR A 30 5.22 -7.49 8.83
C THR A 30 4.74 -8.07 10.17
N ALA A 31 5.58 -8.87 10.84
CA ALA A 31 5.29 -9.41 12.17
C ALA A 31 5.19 -8.32 13.24
N THR A 32 6.08 -7.33 13.19
CA THR A 32 6.09 -6.19 14.12
C THR A 32 4.82 -5.36 13.96
N ILE A 33 4.48 -5.01 12.72
CA ILE A 33 3.25 -4.27 12.39
C ILE A 33 2.02 -5.07 12.81
N ALA A 34 1.95 -6.38 12.52
CA ALA A 34 0.83 -7.23 12.95
C ALA A 34 0.63 -7.26 14.48
N ARG A 35 1.71 -7.23 15.27
CA ARG A 35 1.65 -7.19 16.74
C ARG A 35 1.18 -5.84 17.26
N LEU A 36 1.61 -4.75 16.64
CA LEU A 36 1.26 -3.38 17.05
C LEU A 36 -0.15 -2.96 16.56
N TYR A 37 -0.60 -3.47 15.41
CA TYR A 37 -1.84 -3.11 14.70
C TYR A 37 -2.95 -4.16 14.78
N GLY A 38 -2.79 -5.16 15.64
CA GLY A 38 -3.78 -6.22 15.80
C GLY A 38 -5.11 -5.79 16.44
N GLY A 39 -5.24 -4.53 16.90
CA GLY A 39 -6.44 -3.98 17.52
C GLY A 39 -7.07 -2.87 16.68
N THR A 40 -8.37 -2.99 16.41
CA THR A 40 -9.21 -2.02 15.67
C THR A 40 -9.78 -0.92 16.58
N ASP A 41 -9.20 -0.72 17.77
CA ASP A 41 -9.81 0.11 18.82
C ASP A 41 -9.72 1.63 18.55
N ASN A 42 -9.07 2.05 17.46
CA ASN A 42 -8.83 3.47 17.12
C ASN A 42 -9.25 3.83 15.68
N ASP A 43 -10.15 3.07 15.06
CA ASP A 43 -10.61 3.40 13.71
C ASP A 43 -11.46 4.67 13.68
N THR A 44 -11.13 5.56 12.75
CA THR A 44 -12.04 6.66 12.44
C THR A 44 -13.21 6.15 11.61
N PRO A 45 -14.35 6.85 11.56
CA PRO A 45 -15.48 6.48 10.69
C PRO A 45 -15.14 6.43 9.20
N SER A 46 -14.03 7.03 8.76
CA SER A 46 -13.60 7.02 7.36
C SER A 46 -12.50 6.00 7.06
N ALA A 47 -12.11 5.18 8.05
CA ALA A 47 -11.16 4.10 7.85
C ALA A 47 -11.72 3.08 6.84
N ARG A 48 -10.95 2.79 5.80
CA ARG A 48 -11.24 1.78 4.77
C ARG A 48 -10.17 0.71 4.77
N TYR A 49 -10.60 -0.53 4.60
CA TYR A 49 -9.73 -1.71 4.60
C TYR A 49 -9.87 -2.46 3.28
N PHE A 50 -8.74 -2.83 2.70
CA PHE A 50 -8.67 -3.64 1.49
C PHE A 50 -7.70 -4.80 1.70
N SER A 51 -8.07 -5.98 1.20
CA SER A 51 -7.19 -7.14 1.13
C SER A 51 -6.90 -7.47 -0.32
N TYR A 52 -5.71 -8.02 -0.57
CA TYR A 52 -5.38 -8.66 -1.83
C TYR A 52 -5.14 -10.14 -1.59
N ASP A 53 -6.00 -10.97 -2.16
CA ASP A 53 -6.06 -12.39 -1.85
C ASP A 53 -5.60 -13.24 -3.05
N LEU A 54 -4.74 -14.22 -2.78
CA LEU A 54 -4.33 -15.24 -3.73
C LEU A 54 -4.90 -16.58 -3.31
N GLY A 55 -6.02 -16.96 -3.93
CA GLY A 55 -6.80 -18.11 -3.50
C GLY A 55 -7.49 -17.82 -2.18
N GLU A 56 -7.31 -18.69 -1.20
CA GLU A 56 -7.90 -18.55 0.15
C GLU A 56 -7.00 -17.77 1.12
N ARG A 57 -5.87 -17.23 0.65
CA ARG A 57 -4.90 -16.52 1.51
C ARG A 57 -4.81 -15.06 1.15
N SER A 58 -4.91 -14.22 2.17
CA SER A 58 -4.61 -12.80 2.02
C SER A 58 -3.09 -12.60 1.98
N VAL A 59 -2.60 -11.94 0.93
CA VAL A 59 -1.18 -11.67 0.69
C VAL A 59 -0.83 -10.19 0.67
N GLY A 60 -1.83 -9.31 0.83
CA GLY A 60 -1.61 -7.91 1.17
C GLY A 60 -2.80 -7.32 1.90
N LEU A 61 -2.52 -6.36 2.77
CA LEU A 61 -3.53 -5.53 3.42
C LEU A 61 -3.20 -4.06 3.23
N LEU A 62 -4.23 -3.27 2.99
CA LEU A 62 -4.19 -1.83 2.93
C LEU A 62 -5.26 -1.27 3.87
N ARG A 63 -4.87 -0.29 4.69
CA ARG A 63 -5.77 0.58 5.44
C ARG A 63 -5.57 2.00 4.97
N THR A 64 -6.66 2.67 4.68
CA THR A 64 -6.64 4.10 4.35
C THR A 64 -7.59 4.90 5.22
N GLU A 65 -7.29 6.17 5.36
CA GLU A 65 -8.14 7.19 5.99
C GLU A 65 -8.49 8.28 4.97
N ASP A 66 -9.44 9.14 5.35
CA ASP A 66 -9.73 10.35 4.58
C ASP A 66 -8.52 11.30 4.54
N GLY A 67 -8.29 11.89 3.37
CA GLY A 67 -7.30 12.95 3.23
C GLY A 67 -7.78 14.30 3.78
N PHE A 68 -6.83 15.23 3.94
CA PHE A 68 -7.03 16.55 4.55
C PHE A 68 -6.63 17.69 3.60
N SER A 69 -7.07 18.92 3.90
CA SER A 69 -6.69 20.12 3.14
C SER A 69 -5.21 20.46 3.32
N ILE A 70 -4.50 20.77 2.23
CA ILE A 70 -3.06 21.11 2.24
C ILE A 70 -2.81 22.62 2.14
N GLU A 71 -3.85 23.45 2.24
CA GLU A 71 -3.75 24.90 1.98
C GLU A 71 -2.71 25.60 2.86
N ASN A 72 -2.51 25.12 4.10
CA ASN A 72 -1.56 25.68 5.07
C ASN A 72 -0.24 24.89 5.14
N GLU A 73 -0.04 23.89 4.29
CA GLU A 73 1.15 23.08 4.29
C GLU A 73 2.28 23.75 3.48
N PRO A 74 3.51 23.83 4.02
CA PRO A 74 4.62 24.49 3.33
C PRO A 74 5.00 23.78 2.04
N TRP A 75 4.81 22.46 1.98
CA TRP A 75 5.14 21.62 0.83
C TRP A 75 4.08 21.63 -0.29
N ARG A 76 2.99 22.42 -0.16
CA ARG A 76 1.94 22.50 -1.19
C ARG A 76 2.47 22.95 -2.56
N GLU A 77 3.56 23.70 -2.59
CA GLU A 77 4.19 24.19 -3.82
C GLU A 77 4.74 23.07 -4.70
N LEU A 78 5.01 21.90 -4.12
CA LEU A 78 5.40 20.68 -4.85
C LEU A 78 4.22 20.09 -5.64
N PHE A 79 2.97 20.45 -5.30
CA PHE A 79 1.74 19.91 -5.89
C PHE A 79 0.85 21.03 -6.42
N PRO A 80 1.27 21.73 -7.50
CA PRO A 80 0.55 22.89 -8.02
C PRO A 80 -0.88 22.52 -8.44
N GLY A 81 -1.84 23.36 -8.02
CA GLY A 81 -3.26 23.15 -8.31
C GLY A 81 -3.96 22.14 -7.41
N ARG A 82 -3.23 21.43 -6.54
CA ARG A 82 -3.83 20.54 -5.54
C ARG A 82 -4.21 21.32 -4.29
N LYS A 83 -5.36 20.97 -3.70
CA LYS A 83 -5.90 21.64 -2.49
C LYS A 83 -6.05 20.70 -1.29
N ARG A 84 -6.03 19.39 -1.53
CA ARG A 84 -6.17 18.38 -0.48
C ARG A 84 -5.43 17.10 -0.85
N ILE A 85 -4.98 16.39 0.18
CA ILE A 85 -4.76 14.95 0.12
C ILE A 85 -6.14 14.29 -0.10
N THR A 86 -6.21 13.30 -0.98
CA THR A 86 -7.44 12.53 -1.26
C THR A 86 -7.60 11.38 -0.28
N SER A 87 -6.53 10.64 -0.02
CA SER A 87 -6.48 9.56 0.96
C SER A 87 -5.11 9.46 1.62
N ILE A 88 -5.11 8.96 2.85
CA ILE A 88 -3.87 8.64 3.57
C ILE A 88 -3.76 7.12 3.66
N VAL A 89 -2.62 6.58 3.25
CA VAL A 89 -2.23 5.19 3.46
C VAL A 89 -1.59 5.09 4.84
N ASP A 90 -2.34 4.50 5.76
CA ASP A 90 -1.92 4.34 7.14
C ASP A 90 -1.17 3.03 7.34
N LEU A 91 -1.64 1.99 6.66
CA LEU A 91 -1.05 0.68 6.72
C LEU A 91 -1.06 0.10 5.33
N ARG A 92 0.09 -0.36 4.87
CA ARG A 92 0.20 -1.24 3.72
C ARG A 92 1.19 -2.30 4.10
N VAL A 93 0.78 -3.56 4.11
CA VAL A 93 1.64 -4.69 4.45
C VAL A 93 1.41 -5.81 3.46
N THR A 94 2.46 -6.55 3.17
CA THR A 94 2.41 -7.60 2.15
C THR A 94 3.13 -8.84 2.63
N HIS A 95 2.66 -9.98 2.17
CA HIS A 95 3.27 -11.25 2.53
C HIS A 95 4.76 -11.24 2.09
N PRO A 96 5.71 -11.71 2.91
CA PRO A 96 7.15 -11.56 2.63
C PRO A 96 7.61 -12.18 1.31
N LEU A 97 6.90 -13.21 0.85
CA LEU A 97 7.16 -13.91 -0.42
C LEU A 97 6.38 -13.34 -1.62
N VAL A 98 5.60 -12.28 -1.42
CA VAL A 98 4.81 -11.64 -2.48
C VAL A 98 5.29 -10.20 -2.65
N GLU A 99 5.81 -9.87 -3.82
CA GLU A 99 6.42 -8.55 -4.05
C GLU A 99 5.39 -7.48 -4.42
N ASN A 100 4.45 -7.79 -5.30
CA ASN A 100 3.62 -6.80 -5.98
C ASN A 100 2.28 -6.47 -5.30
N ALA A 101 1.89 -7.19 -4.24
CA ALA A 101 0.59 -7.03 -3.60
C ALA A 101 0.34 -5.60 -3.09
N GLY A 102 1.38 -4.95 -2.56
CA GLY A 102 1.28 -3.59 -2.01
C GLY A 102 1.10 -2.54 -3.10
N ASP A 103 1.74 -2.76 -4.26
CA ASP A 103 1.57 -1.88 -5.40
C ASP A 103 0.17 -1.99 -6.00
N ILE A 104 -0.35 -3.22 -6.08
CA ILE A 104 -1.72 -3.50 -6.56
C ILE A 104 -2.74 -2.82 -5.65
N LEU A 105 -2.54 -2.89 -4.34
CA LEU A 105 -3.41 -2.20 -3.39
C LEU A 105 -3.33 -0.67 -3.52
N LEU A 106 -2.15 -0.11 -3.76
CA LEU A 106 -1.99 1.32 -4.04
C LEU A 106 -2.69 1.73 -5.35
N GLU A 107 -2.54 0.94 -6.42
CA GLU A 107 -3.27 1.13 -7.67
C GLU A 107 -4.78 1.16 -7.45
N HIS A 108 -5.29 0.22 -6.65
CA HIS A 108 -6.70 0.19 -6.27
C HIS A 108 -7.13 1.48 -5.56
N GLN A 109 -6.35 1.97 -4.59
CA GLN A 109 -6.67 3.22 -3.91
C GLN A 109 -6.66 4.42 -4.85
N LEU A 110 -5.69 4.50 -5.78
CA LEU A 110 -5.65 5.59 -6.77
C LEU A 110 -6.88 5.58 -7.68
N GLN A 111 -7.42 4.39 -8.01
CA GLN A 111 -8.66 4.28 -8.77
C GLN A 111 -9.87 4.81 -7.98
N LEU A 112 -9.93 4.52 -6.68
CA LEU A 112 -10.99 5.04 -5.79
C LEU A 112 -10.90 6.56 -5.60
N ASP A 113 -9.70 7.11 -5.58
CA ASP A 113 -9.45 8.56 -5.46
C ASP A 113 -9.74 9.32 -6.76
N GLY A 114 -9.96 8.60 -7.87
CA GLY A 114 -10.55 9.11 -9.09
C GLY A 114 -9.60 9.91 -9.97
N GLU A 115 -10.09 11.01 -10.54
CA GLU A 115 -9.39 11.75 -11.61
C GLU A 115 -8.15 12.50 -11.13
N GLN A 116 -8.17 12.96 -9.89
CA GLN A 116 -7.21 13.89 -9.34
C GLN A 116 -6.70 13.42 -7.96
N PRO A 117 -6.15 12.19 -7.87
CA PRO A 117 -5.64 11.66 -6.61
C PRO A 117 -4.43 12.47 -6.15
N LEU A 118 -4.30 12.57 -4.83
CA LEU A 118 -3.09 13.03 -4.15
C LEU A 118 -2.99 12.22 -2.85
N ILE A 119 -2.24 11.11 -2.90
CA ILE A 119 -2.18 10.14 -1.81
C ILE A 119 -1.00 10.46 -0.92
N MET A 120 -1.20 10.39 0.40
CA MET A 120 -0.13 10.42 1.37
C MET A 120 0.16 9.02 1.91
N SER A 121 1.43 8.67 2.07
CA SER A 121 1.91 7.45 2.74
C SER A 121 2.89 7.84 3.85
N ARG A 122 3.00 6.98 4.85
CA ARG A 122 3.92 7.12 5.98
C ARG A 122 4.67 5.80 6.13
N PRO A 123 5.87 5.64 5.57
CA PRO A 123 6.56 4.35 5.53
C PRO A 123 6.94 3.82 6.92
N ALA A 124 6.99 2.48 7.05
CA ALA A 124 7.33 1.71 8.27
C ALA A 124 8.70 2.10 8.83
N SER A 125 9.59 2.45 7.91
CA SER A 125 10.97 2.78 8.20
C SER A 125 11.53 3.65 7.06
N PRO A 126 12.58 4.44 7.32
CA PRO A 126 13.25 5.24 6.28
C PRO A 126 13.79 4.42 5.11
N GLU A 127 14.12 3.14 5.33
CA GLU A 127 14.63 2.22 4.30
C GLU A 127 13.65 2.05 3.13
N MET A 128 12.36 2.32 3.34
CA MET A 128 11.30 2.14 2.35
C MET A 128 11.14 3.36 1.44
N GLY A 129 11.87 4.45 1.73
CA GLY A 129 11.89 5.67 0.92
C GLY A 129 12.32 5.38 -0.52
N ALA A 130 13.35 4.56 -0.72
CA ALA A 130 13.82 4.21 -2.08
C ALA A 130 12.71 3.58 -2.94
N ARG A 131 11.88 2.72 -2.35
CA ARG A 131 10.74 2.14 -3.05
C ARG A 131 9.64 3.17 -3.32
N LEU A 132 9.35 4.04 -2.36
CA LEU A 132 8.37 5.11 -2.54
C LEU A 132 8.80 6.08 -3.66
N GLU A 133 10.08 6.45 -3.72
CA GLU A 133 10.64 7.25 -4.83
C GLU A 133 10.50 6.54 -6.18
N GLN A 134 10.78 5.23 -6.25
CA GLN A 134 10.56 4.44 -7.48
C GLN A 134 9.10 4.51 -7.94
N MET A 135 8.17 4.57 -6.99
CA MET A 135 6.73 4.72 -7.24
C MET A 135 6.30 6.17 -7.48
N GLY A 136 7.21 7.15 -7.39
CA GLY A 136 6.90 8.57 -7.66
C GLY A 136 6.33 9.32 -6.45
N PHE A 137 6.50 8.79 -5.25
CA PHE A 137 6.26 9.58 -4.05
C PHE A 137 7.40 10.59 -3.86
N VAL A 138 7.05 11.73 -3.28
CA VAL A 138 7.96 12.79 -2.88
C VAL A 138 7.96 12.90 -1.35
N ASP A 139 9.13 12.88 -0.72
CA ASP A 139 9.27 13.17 0.70
C ASP A 139 8.96 14.65 0.97
N VAL A 140 7.95 14.90 1.80
CA VAL A 140 7.52 16.25 2.20
C VAL A 140 7.88 16.56 3.66
N GLY A 141 8.74 15.74 4.27
CA GLY A 141 9.22 15.86 5.63
C GLY A 141 8.29 15.22 6.67
N GLN A 142 8.82 15.04 7.88
CA GLN A 142 8.10 14.45 9.02
C GLN A 142 7.51 13.06 8.72
N ASN A 143 8.28 12.22 8.02
CA ASN A 143 7.88 10.87 7.58
C ASN A 143 6.62 10.85 6.70
N ARG A 144 6.36 11.92 5.93
CA ARG A 144 5.23 12.00 4.99
C ARG A 144 5.74 11.95 3.58
N TRP A 145 5.16 11.06 2.80
CA TRP A 145 5.46 10.87 1.39
C TRP A 145 4.18 11.08 0.59
N VAL A 146 4.23 11.91 -0.45
CA VAL A 146 3.04 12.27 -1.22
C VAL A 146 3.22 11.88 -2.68
N LEU A 147 2.22 11.17 -3.22
CA LEU A 147 2.16 10.75 -4.62
C LEU A 147 1.09 11.55 -5.36
N ASP A 148 1.53 12.26 -6.39
CA ASP A 148 0.68 12.78 -7.46
C ASP A 148 1.00 12.01 -8.76
N PRO A 149 0.16 11.06 -9.20
CA PRO A 149 0.46 10.28 -10.40
C PRO A 149 0.44 11.12 -11.68
N THR A 150 -0.17 12.33 -11.67
CA THR A 150 -0.15 13.23 -12.84
C THR A 150 1.21 13.86 -13.09
N GLN A 151 2.09 13.91 -12.07
CA GLN A 151 3.46 14.43 -12.19
C GLN A 151 4.44 13.37 -12.70
N HIS A 152 4.04 12.09 -12.75
CA HIS A 152 4.89 10.96 -13.07
C HIS A 152 4.31 10.09 -14.20
N PRO A 153 4.16 10.61 -15.42
CA PRO A 153 3.60 9.87 -16.55
C PRO A 153 4.47 8.68 -17.00
N ASP A 154 5.74 8.65 -16.59
CA ASP A 154 6.66 7.53 -16.77
C ASP A 154 6.37 6.36 -15.83
N LYS A 155 5.70 6.61 -14.69
CA LYS A 155 5.37 5.61 -13.66
C LYS A 155 3.89 5.27 -13.59
N TRP A 156 3.03 6.22 -13.92
CA TRP A 156 1.58 6.12 -13.79
C TRP A 156 0.88 6.53 -15.08
N THR A 157 -0.17 5.81 -15.42
CA THR A 157 -0.98 6.10 -16.58
C THR A 157 -2.45 5.79 -16.31
N LYS A 158 -3.33 6.31 -17.16
CA LYS A 158 -4.74 5.95 -17.14
C LYS A 158 -4.99 4.75 -18.02
N ASN A 159 -5.77 3.83 -17.48
CA ASN A 159 -6.20 2.63 -18.14
C ASN A 159 -7.41 2.91 -19.06
N SER A 160 -7.87 1.91 -19.82
CA SER A 160 -8.97 2.10 -20.79
C SER A 160 -10.31 2.49 -20.15
N LYS A 161 -10.47 2.25 -18.84
CA LYS A 161 -11.65 2.65 -18.05
C LYS A 161 -11.44 3.99 -17.33
N GLY A 162 -10.33 4.69 -17.58
CA GLY A 162 -9.99 5.98 -16.96
C GLY A 162 -9.38 5.89 -15.55
N GLY A 163 -9.24 4.70 -14.98
CA GLY A 163 -8.60 4.48 -13.68
C GLY A 163 -7.08 4.54 -13.74
N TRP A 164 -6.45 4.90 -12.63
CA TRP A 164 -4.98 4.90 -12.51
C TRP A 164 -4.42 3.49 -12.45
N GLN A 165 -3.29 3.27 -13.13
CA GLN A 165 -2.50 2.04 -13.09
C GLN A 165 -1.02 2.37 -13.29
N ARG A 166 -0.14 1.43 -12.97
CA ARG A 166 1.28 1.59 -13.29
C ARG A 166 1.53 1.56 -14.79
N ALA A 167 2.42 2.44 -15.24
CA ALA A 167 2.85 2.50 -16.63
C ALA A 167 3.57 1.19 -17.03
N GLY A 168 3.27 0.68 -18.22
CA GLY A 168 3.89 -0.54 -18.75
C GLY A 168 3.47 -1.84 -18.06
N LYS A 169 2.48 -1.82 -17.14
CA LYS A 169 1.93 -3.03 -16.53
C LYS A 169 0.60 -3.43 -17.19
N PRO A 170 0.36 -4.74 -17.43
CA PRO A 170 -0.90 -5.23 -17.98
C PRO A 170 -2.07 -5.00 -17.03
N TRP A 171 -3.25 -4.80 -17.62
CA TRP A 171 -4.51 -4.55 -16.90
C TRP A 171 -4.92 -5.66 -15.92
N SER A 172 -4.60 -6.92 -16.24
CA SER A 172 -5.11 -8.10 -15.52
C SER A 172 -4.57 -8.30 -14.11
N TYR A 173 -3.68 -7.44 -13.62
CA TYR A 173 -3.17 -7.51 -12.23
C TYR A 173 -4.26 -7.32 -11.16
N LEU A 174 -5.39 -6.69 -11.50
CA LEU A 174 -6.47 -6.36 -10.57
C LEU A 174 -7.74 -7.23 -10.74
N SER A 175 -7.81 -8.11 -11.75
CA SER A 175 -9.06 -8.81 -12.11
C SER A 175 -9.41 -10.03 -11.24
N LYS A 176 -8.96 -10.06 -9.98
CA LYS A 176 -9.49 -10.96 -8.96
C LYS A 176 -9.98 -10.16 -7.76
N THR A 177 -10.92 -9.25 -8.00
CA THR A 177 -11.96 -9.01 -7.00
C THR A 177 -12.93 -10.18 -7.14
N VAL A 178 -12.95 -11.06 -6.14
CA VAL A 178 -14.05 -12.03 -6.02
C VAL A 178 -15.28 -11.20 -5.66
N ASP A 179 -15.96 -10.70 -6.67
CA ASP A 179 -17.33 -10.24 -6.52
C ASP A 179 -18.11 -11.46 -6.04
N TYR A 180 -18.53 -11.47 -4.77
CA TYR A 180 -19.53 -12.41 -4.28
C TYR A 180 -20.87 -12.09 -4.95
N LEU A 181 -20.99 -12.27 -6.26
CA LEU A 181 -22.23 -12.32 -7.00
C LEU A 181 -22.09 -13.26 -8.19
N SER A 182 -22.64 -14.47 -7.99
CA SER A 182 -23.19 -15.37 -9.01
C SER A 182 -22.23 -16.14 -9.92
N ASP A 183 -22.47 -17.45 -9.98
CA ASP A 183 -21.96 -18.42 -10.96
C ASP A 183 -21.82 -17.85 -12.38
N ASP A 184 -20.65 -18.03 -13.01
CA ASP A 184 -20.53 -18.84 -14.24
C ASP A 184 -19.07 -18.93 -14.73
N GLU A 185 -18.81 -20.01 -15.48
CA GLU A 185 -17.53 -20.64 -15.79
C GLU A 185 -16.51 -19.89 -16.69
N ALA A 186 -15.26 -20.33 -16.51
CA ALA A 186 -14.22 -20.62 -17.52
C ALA A 186 -13.35 -19.51 -18.12
N GLY A 187 -12.02 -19.76 -18.06
CA GLY A 187 -11.02 -19.16 -18.95
C GLY A 187 -9.64 -18.95 -18.33
N VAL A 188 -8.88 -20.02 -18.07
CA VAL A 188 -7.46 -19.92 -17.68
C VAL A 188 -6.60 -19.97 -18.95
N GLU A 189 -6.11 -18.82 -19.41
CA GLU A 189 -4.97 -18.76 -20.33
C GLU A 189 -3.72 -18.28 -19.57
N GLY A 190 -2.73 -19.17 -19.50
CA GLY A 190 -1.46 -18.94 -18.81
C GLY A 190 -0.57 -18.01 -19.62
N HIS A 191 -0.19 -16.88 -19.03
CA HIS A 191 0.91 -16.06 -19.51
C HIS A 191 2.09 -16.16 -18.55
N SER A 192 3.13 -16.84 -19.04
CA SER A 192 4.48 -16.85 -18.46
C SER A 192 5.05 -15.43 -18.48
N SER A 193 5.29 -14.84 -17.31
CA SER A 193 6.04 -13.59 -17.18
C SER A 193 7.47 -13.88 -16.74
N GLU A 194 8.36 -14.03 -17.71
CA GLU A 194 9.81 -13.93 -17.49
C GLU A 194 10.18 -12.45 -17.32
N ALA A 195 10.65 -12.11 -16.10
CA ALA A 195 11.47 -10.95 -15.69
C ALA A 195 11.03 -10.49 -14.29
N SER A 196 11.28 -11.33 -13.28
CA SER A 196 11.30 -10.92 -11.88
C SER A 196 12.57 -10.13 -11.61
N VAL A 197 12.50 -8.81 -11.82
CA VAL A 197 13.41 -7.87 -11.16
C VAL A 197 12.98 -7.81 -9.69
N GLU A 198 13.88 -8.18 -8.76
CA GLU A 198 13.57 -8.13 -7.33
C GLU A 198 13.08 -6.73 -6.95
N THR A 199 11.85 -6.64 -6.48
CA THR A 199 11.21 -5.37 -6.15
C THR A 199 10.99 -5.24 -4.66
N ASP A 200 11.63 -4.23 -4.06
CA ASP A 200 11.49 -3.89 -2.65
C ASP A 200 10.03 -3.53 -2.29
N SER A 201 9.57 -3.93 -1.10
CA SER A 201 8.21 -3.66 -0.63
C SER A 201 8.16 -2.28 0.04
N SER A 202 7.08 -1.53 -0.11
CA SER A 202 6.87 -0.19 0.51
C SER A 202 5.88 -0.23 1.69
N ASP A 203 6.07 -1.17 2.61
CA ASP A 203 5.22 -1.30 3.80
C ASP A 203 5.19 0.01 4.65
N ASP A 204 4.04 0.37 5.20
CA ASP A 204 3.81 1.67 5.89
C ASP A 204 3.82 1.55 7.45
N ASP A 205 4.31 2.59 8.16
CA ASP A 205 4.36 2.72 9.63
C ASP A 205 3.12 3.46 10.09
N PRO A 206 2.24 2.84 10.86
CA PRO A 206 1.12 3.58 11.38
C PRO A 206 1.42 4.17 12.78
N SER A 207 2.64 4.00 13.34
CA SER A 207 2.97 4.33 14.75
C SER A 207 2.77 5.81 15.10
N TRP A 208 2.98 6.69 14.13
CA TRP A 208 2.81 8.14 14.25
C TRP A 208 1.39 8.57 14.68
N TYR A 209 0.34 7.82 14.32
CA TYR A 209 -1.03 8.14 14.70
C TYR A 209 -1.28 8.01 16.20
N PHE A 210 -0.58 7.09 16.88
CA PHE A 210 -0.71 6.92 18.33
C PHE A 210 0.02 8.01 19.11
N GLU A 211 1.12 8.55 18.57
CA GLU A 211 1.82 9.70 19.17
C GLU A 211 0.96 10.98 19.12
N HIS A 212 0.14 11.15 18.08
CA HIS A 212 -0.68 12.35 17.88
C HIS A 212 -2.14 12.23 18.35
N LEU A 213 -2.67 11.03 18.59
CA LEU A 213 -3.98 10.82 19.22
C LEU A 213 -3.92 10.76 20.75
N ASN A 214 -2.73 10.69 21.36
CA ASN A 214 -2.54 10.65 22.82
C ASN A 214 -1.98 11.93 23.46
N LEU A 215 -2.02 13.10 22.81
CA LEU A 215 -1.63 14.37 23.43
C LEU A 215 -2.62 15.50 23.11
N ASN A 216 -3.80 15.40 23.73
CA ASN A 216 -4.58 16.52 24.27
C ASN A 216 -5.58 16.02 25.34
N ARG A 217 -5.12 15.08 26.19
CA ARG A 217 -5.78 14.74 27.44
C ARG A 217 -4.77 14.90 28.57
N GLU A 218 -4.59 16.15 28.98
CA GLU A 218 -4.73 16.65 30.36
C GLU A 218 -4.70 18.18 30.34
#